data_AF-A0A7G7MIE1-F1
#
_entry.id   AF-A0A7G7MIE1-F1
#
_cell.length_a   1.000
_cell.length_b   1.000
_cell.length_c   1.000
_cell.angle_alpha   90.00
_cell.angle_beta   90.00
_cell.angle_gamma   90.00
#
_symmetry.space_group_name_H-M   'P 1'
#
loop_
_entity.id
_entity.type
_entity.pdbx_description
1 polymer ?
#
loop_
_entity_poly.entity_id
_entity_poly.type
_entity_poly.pdbx_seq_one_letter_code
_entity_poly.pdbx_strand_id
1 'polypeptide(L)'
;MDTDKKLQASKVIAAPADTIFALLSDPNQHSALDGAGSIQGVEGSTPPISGIGQVFTMNMQADDLGEYRMVNSVTAFVPGARVGWAPKVDPTCELAEKLEGMEASGHTFTYDLREVDGGTEVTSVYDWTGVKDPQFEKMFPRVSQEQLAGTLDRLESAVS
;
A
#
# COMPACT_ATOMS: atom_id res chain seq x y z
N MET A 1 18.19 -8.41 -13.40
CA MET A 1 17.08 -8.38 -12.42
C MET A 1 15.97 -7.63 -13.10
N ASP A 2 14.79 -8.23 -13.21
CA ASP A 2 13.66 -7.62 -13.92
C ASP A 2 13.15 -6.44 -13.09
N THR A 3 13.59 -5.23 -13.42
CA THR A 3 13.14 -3.99 -12.79
C THR A 3 11.73 -3.58 -13.24
N ASP A 4 11.19 -4.26 -14.27
CA ASP A 4 9.91 -3.91 -14.90
C ASP A 4 8.69 -4.26 -14.02
N LYS A 5 8.88 -5.00 -12.92
CA LYS A 5 7.82 -5.42 -11.98
C LYS A 5 7.82 -4.69 -10.64
N LYS A 6 8.47 -3.53 -10.59
CA LYS A 6 8.63 -2.73 -9.38
C LYS A 6 8.57 -1.25 -9.72
N LEU A 7 7.80 -0.50 -8.94
CA LEU A 7 7.77 0.95 -8.95
C LEU A 7 8.21 1.48 -7.59
N GLN A 8 8.84 2.65 -7.58
CA GLN A 8 9.26 3.29 -6.34
C GLN A 8 9.18 4.81 -6.46
N ALA A 9 8.69 5.48 -5.43
CA ALA A 9 8.74 6.93 -5.30
C ALA A 9 9.44 7.28 -3.99
N SER A 10 10.21 8.37 -3.99
CA SER A 10 10.92 8.85 -2.79
C SER A 10 10.74 10.35 -2.63
N LYS A 11 10.59 10.80 -1.39
CA LYS A 11 10.47 12.21 -1.04
C LYS A 11 11.05 12.49 0.35
N VAL A 12 11.72 13.63 0.52
CA VAL A 12 12.09 14.13 1.85
C VAL A 12 10.93 14.94 2.38
N ILE A 13 10.40 14.53 3.52
CA ILE A 13 9.27 15.18 4.20
C ILE A 13 9.81 15.86 5.46
N ALA A 14 9.47 17.13 5.64
CA ALA A 14 9.94 17.97 6.77
C ALA A 14 9.25 17.64 8.11
N ALA A 15 9.26 16.36 8.49
CA ALA A 15 8.71 15.86 9.75
C ALA A 15 9.57 14.71 10.32
N PRO A 16 9.51 14.45 11.64
CA PRO A 16 10.18 13.30 12.26
C PRO A 16 9.68 11.97 11.72
N ALA A 17 10.55 10.96 11.68
CA ALA A 17 10.23 9.64 11.15
C ALA A 17 9.07 8.98 11.91
N ASP A 18 9.02 9.15 13.24
CA ASP A 18 7.94 8.61 14.09
C ASP A 18 6.56 9.21 13.74
N THR A 19 6.50 10.50 13.41
CA THR A 19 5.24 11.16 13.01
C THR A 19 4.73 10.58 11.69
N ILE A 20 5.61 10.42 10.71
CA ILE A 20 5.27 9.86 9.40
C ILE A 20 4.91 8.37 9.52
N PHE A 21 5.69 7.63 10.32
CA PHE A 21 5.45 6.22 10.60
C PHE A 21 4.08 6.01 11.24
N ALA A 22 3.68 6.85 12.20
CA ALA A 22 2.38 6.76 12.85
C ALA A 22 1.24 6.82 11.84
N LEU A 23 1.29 7.75 10.88
CA LEU A 23 0.29 7.86 9.81
C LEU A 23 0.29 6.64 8.88
N LEU A 24 1.46 6.21 8.41
CA LEU A 24 1.58 5.05 7.52
C LEU A 24 1.14 3.74 8.20
N SER A 25 1.37 3.63 9.51
CA SER A 25 1.00 2.48 10.31
C SER A 25 -0.47 2.46 10.71
N ASP A 26 -1.25 3.53 10.50
CA ASP A 26 -2.67 3.56 10.81
C ASP A 26 -3.53 3.36 9.54
N PRO A 27 -4.11 2.17 9.31
CA PRO A 27 -4.92 1.92 8.12
C PRO A 27 -6.13 2.86 7.99
N ASN A 28 -6.61 3.45 9.09
CA ASN A 28 -7.71 4.41 9.05
C ASN A 28 -7.31 5.73 8.33
N GLN A 29 -6.01 6.01 8.18
CA GLN A 29 -5.50 7.18 7.44
C GLN A 29 -5.30 6.89 5.95
N HIS A 30 -5.29 5.63 5.52
CA HIS A 30 -4.80 5.25 4.19
C HIS A 30 -5.62 5.85 3.05
N SER A 31 -6.94 6.03 3.21
CA SER A 31 -7.78 6.68 2.19
C SER A 31 -7.42 8.15 1.99
N ALA A 32 -7.07 8.88 3.05
CA ALA A 32 -6.65 10.28 2.96
C ALA A 32 -5.29 10.45 2.27
N LEU A 33 -4.43 9.44 2.40
CA LEU A 33 -3.09 9.40 1.81
C LEU A 33 -3.09 8.88 0.37
N ASP A 34 -4.17 8.25 -0.11
CA ASP A 34 -4.15 7.53 -1.37
C ASP A 34 -4.00 8.45 -2.60
N GLY A 35 -2.84 8.37 -3.25
CA GLY A 35 -2.58 9.05 -4.53
C GLY A 35 -3.33 8.44 -5.72
N ALA A 36 -3.79 7.17 -5.63
CA ALA A 36 -4.56 6.52 -6.67
C ALA A 36 -6.06 6.82 -6.60
N GLY A 37 -6.57 7.25 -5.44
CA GLY A 37 -8.00 7.50 -5.19
C GLY A 37 -8.87 6.23 -5.16
N SER A 38 -8.25 5.06 -5.09
CA SER A 38 -8.91 3.76 -5.07
C SER A 38 -9.36 3.34 -3.67
N ILE A 39 -8.66 3.76 -2.62
CA ILE A 39 -8.92 3.36 -1.23
C ILE A 39 -10.13 4.14 -0.68
N GLN A 40 -11.19 3.42 -0.32
CA GLN A 40 -12.41 3.99 0.28
C GLN A 40 -12.37 3.99 1.82
N GLY A 41 -11.40 3.30 2.42
CA GLY A 41 -11.20 3.21 3.86
C GLY A 41 -11.13 1.78 4.37
N VAL A 42 -10.96 1.63 5.67
CA VAL A 42 -10.96 0.31 6.33
C VAL A 42 -12.37 -0.29 6.30
N GLU A 43 -12.45 -1.60 6.10
CA GLU A 43 -13.67 -2.35 6.37
C GLU A 43 -13.89 -2.41 7.88
N GLY A 44 -14.87 -1.64 8.39
CA GLY A 44 -15.14 -1.49 9.82
C GLY A 44 -14.13 -0.58 10.51
N SER A 45 -13.44 -1.09 11.53
CA SER A 45 -12.34 -0.39 12.21
C SER A 45 -11.20 -1.35 12.53
N THR A 46 -9.98 -0.82 12.52
CA THR A 46 -8.77 -1.59 12.87
C THR A 46 -7.88 -0.74 13.76
N PRO A 47 -7.20 -1.33 14.76
CA PRO A 47 -6.11 -0.64 15.43
C PRO A 47 -4.96 -0.36 14.43
N PRO A 48 -4.06 0.58 14.77
CA PRO A 48 -2.81 0.74 14.05
C PRO A 48 -2.03 -0.59 13.95
N ILE A 49 -1.21 -0.68 12.90
CA ILE A 49 -0.28 -1.79 12.68
C ILE A 49 0.72 -1.83 13.83
N SER A 50 0.82 -3.00 14.45
CA SER A 50 1.66 -3.24 15.63
C SER A 50 2.65 -4.40 15.45
N GLY A 51 2.58 -5.12 14.32
CA GLY A 51 3.49 -6.23 14.05
C GLY A 51 3.20 -6.97 12.76
N ILE A 52 4.17 -7.81 12.35
CA ILE A 52 4.06 -8.71 11.20
C ILE A 52 2.95 -9.74 11.46
N GLY A 53 2.22 -10.09 10.40
CA GLY A 53 1.10 -11.03 10.46
C GLY A 53 -0.23 -10.41 10.89
N GLN A 54 -0.24 -9.15 11.35
CA GLN A 54 -1.49 -8.41 11.53
C GLN A 54 -2.20 -8.28 10.17
N VAL A 55 -3.53 -8.37 10.20
CA VAL A 55 -4.38 -8.28 9.01
C VAL A 55 -5.35 -7.13 9.16
N PHE A 56 -5.53 -6.37 8.08
CA PHE A 56 -6.57 -5.35 7.95
C PHE A 56 -7.16 -5.40 6.55
N THR A 57 -8.44 -5.09 6.42
CA THR A 57 -9.15 -5.12 5.13
C THR A 57 -9.48 -3.70 4.71
N MET A 58 -9.20 -3.38 3.44
CA MET A 58 -9.52 -2.08 2.84
C MET A 58 -10.64 -2.26 1.81
N ASN A 59 -11.63 -1.37 1.89
CA ASN A 59 -12.61 -1.14 0.84
C ASN A 59 -11.95 -0.35 -0.29
N MET A 60 -12.18 -0.79 -1.51
CA MET A 60 -11.57 -0.24 -2.71
C MET A 60 -12.64 0.03 -3.77
N GLN A 61 -12.36 1.01 -4.62
CA GLN A 61 -13.14 1.33 -5.82
C GLN A 61 -12.17 1.52 -6.99
N ALA A 62 -12.50 0.97 -8.15
CA ALA A 62 -11.79 1.26 -9.39
C ALA A 62 -12.74 1.22 -10.59
N ASP A 63 -12.51 2.06 -11.59
CA ASP A 63 -13.39 2.17 -12.76
C ASP A 63 -13.55 0.84 -13.53
N ASP A 64 -12.48 0.04 -13.60
CA ASP A 64 -12.44 -1.23 -14.33
C ASP A 64 -12.95 -2.43 -13.50
N LEU A 65 -12.92 -2.33 -12.16
CA LEU A 65 -13.25 -3.45 -11.26
C LEU A 65 -14.56 -3.27 -10.48
N GLY A 66 -15.04 -2.03 -10.34
CA GLY A 66 -16.11 -1.67 -9.43
C GLY A 66 -15.65 -1.60 -7.97
N GLU A 67 -16.57 -1.88 -7.05
CA GLU A 67 -16.28 -2.01 -5.62
C GLU A 67 -15.64 -3.39 -5.34
N TYR A 68 -14.58 -3.41 -4.55
CA TYR A 68 -13.93 -4.65 -4.13
C TYR A 68 -13.23 -4.46 -2.78
N ARG A 69 -12.78 -5.57 -2.19
CA ARG A 69 -12.05 -5.55 -0.93
C ARG A 69 -10.70 -6.21 -1.06
N MET A 70 -9.71 -5.64 -0.39
CA MET A 70 -8.36 -6.16 -0.31
C MET A 70 -8.02 -6.47 1.14
N VAL A 71 -7.69 -7.73 1.42
CA VAL A 71 -7.18 -8.19 2.70
C VAL A 71 -5.66 -8.01 2.70
N ASN A 72 -5.16 -7.15 3.57
CA ASN A 72 -3.74 -6.80 3.66
C ASN A 72 -3.12 -7.53 4.85
N SER A 73 -2.09 -8.36 4.58
CA SER A 73 -1.29 -8.99 5.63
C SER A 73 0.02 -8.22 5.81
N VAL A 74 0.32 -7.78 7.03
CA VAL A 74 1.55 -7.02 7.32
C VAL A 74 2.76 -7.93 7.17
N THR A 75 3.70 -7.52 6.32
CA THR A 75 4.92 -8.28 5.97
C THR A 75 6.20 -7.60 6.43
N ALA A 76 6.15 -6.30 6.72
CA ALA A 76 7.28 -5.56 7.27
C ALA A 76 6.80 -4.64 8.39
N PHE A 77 7.50 -4.67 9.51
CA PHE A 77 7.26 -3.77 10.62
C PHE A 77 8.53 -3.57 11.44
N VAL A 78 9.10 -2.37 11.33
CA VAL A 78 10.20 -1.86 12.13
C VAL A 78 9.77 -0.46 12.57
N PRO A 79 9.37 -0.27 13.85
CA PRO A 79 8.91 1.02 14.35
C PRO A 79 9.83 2.18 13.95
N GLY A 80 9.25 3.24 13.40
CA GLY A 80 9.97 4.45 12.96
C GLY A 80 10.79 4.30 11.67
N ALA A 81 10.93 3.09 11.10
CA ALA A 81 11.87 2.85 9.99
C ALA A 81 11.27 2.10 8.79
N ARG A 82 10.35 1.15 9.00
CA ARG A 82 9.78 0.37 7.89
C ARG A 82 8.41 -0.19 8.19
N VAL A 83 7.47 -0.04 7.27
CA VAL A 83 6.16 -0.69 7.34
C VAL A 83 5.73 -1.16 5.96
N GLY A 84 5.09 -2.33 5.87
CA GLY A 84 4.63 -2.86 4.59
C GLY A 84 3.70 -4.05 4.73
N TRP A 85 2.95 -4.30 3.67
CA TRP A 85 1.92 -5.32 3.63
C TRP A 85 1.78 -5.94 2.24
N ALA A 86 1.25 -7.16 2.21
CA ALA A 86 0.87 -7.90 1.01
C ALA A 86 -0.65 -7.90 0.88
N PRO A 87 -1.22 -7.19 -0.10
CA PRO A 87 -2.64 -7.28 -0.39
C PRO A 87 -2.99 -8.60 -1.08
N LYS A 88 -4.22 -9.07 -0.84
CA LYS A 88 -4.88 -10.17 -1.52
C LYS A 88 -6.35 -9.83 -1.68
N VAL A 89 -6.96 -10.26 -2.79
CA VAL A 89 -8.40 -10.09 -2.99
C VAL A 89 -9.19 -10.81 -1.89
N ASP A 90 -10.16 -10.13 -1.28
CA ASP A 90 -11.08 -10.74 -0.33
C ASP A 90 -11.91 -11.82 -1.05
N PRO A 91 -11.83 -13.10 -0.63
CA PRO A 91 -12.54 -14.20 -1.31
C PRO A 91 -14.07 -14.09 -1.23
N THR A 92 -14.60 -13.15 -0.44
CA THR A 92 -16.04 -12.94 -0.25
C THR A 92 -16.62 -11.79 -1.06
N CYS A 93 -15.79 -11.05 -1.81
CA CYS A 93 -16.25 -9.95 -2.67
C CYS A 93 -16.47 -10.41 -4.12
N GLU A 94 -17.29 -9.68 -4.89
CA GLU A 94 -17.63 -10.02 -6.28
C GLU A 94 -16.41 -10.14 -7.20
N LEU A 95 -15.33 -9.40 -6.91
CA LEU A 95 -14.08 -9.52 -7.67
C LEU A 95 -13.46 -10.91 -7.55
N ALA A 96 -13.64 -11.61 -6.42
CA ALA A 96 -13.10 -12.96 -6.25
C ALA A 96 -13.74 -13.97 -7.22
N GLU A 97 -15.04 -13.83 -7.53
CA GLU A 97 -15.72 -14.65 -8.52
C GLU A 97 -15.15 -14.41 -9.92
N LYS A 98 -14.86 -13.15 -10.26
CA LYS A 98 -14.26 -12.78 -11.55
C LYS A 98 -12.82 -13.30 -11.71
N LEU A 99 -12.13 -13.53 -10.58
CA LEU A 99 -10.76 -14.04 -10.52
C LEU A 99 -10.71 -15.51 -10.11
N GLU A 100 -11.84 -16.23 -10.15
CA GLU A 100 -11.89 -17.63 -9.76
C GLU A 100 -10.87 -18.47 -10.57
N GLY A 101 -10.10 -19.28 -9.86
CA GLY A 101 -9.03 -20.08 -10.45
C GLY A 101 -7.71 -19.34 -10.69
N MET A 102 -7.63 -18.04 -10.38
CA MET A 102 -6.38 -17.27 -10.42
C MET A 102 -5.76 -17.12 -9.03
N GLU A 103 -4.42 -17.14 -8.94
CA GLU A 103 -3.72 -16.76 -7.72
C GLU A 103 -3.58 -15.23 -7.62
N ALA A 104 -4.61 -14.56 -7.11
CA ALA A 104 -4.69 -13.11 -6.96
C ALA A 104 -3.89 -12.57 -5.75
N SER A 105 -2.59 -12.86 -5.69
CA SER A 105 -1.68 -12.43 -4.62
C SER A 105 -0.23 -12.27 -5.09
N GLY A 106 0.66 -11.86 -4.19
CA GLY A 106 2.10 -11.81 -4.43
C GLY A 106 2.67 -10.41 -4.69
N HIS A 107 1.82 -9.39 -4.74
CA HIS A 107 2.26 -7.99 -4.72
C HIS A 107 2.38 -7.43 -3.30
N THR A 108 3.17 -6.37 -3.13
CA THR A 108 3.41 -5.73 -1.84
C THR A 108 3.54 -4.22 -1.97
N PHE A 109 3.16 -3.52 -0.90
CA PHE A 109 3.52 -2.13 -0.66
C PHE A 109 4.46 -2.07 0.54
N THR A 110 5.53 -1.27 0.45
CA THR A 110 6.44 -1.01 1.56
C THR A 110 6.85 0.45 1.59
N TYR A 111 6.97 0.98 2.80
CA TYR A 111 7.54 2.30 3.08
C TYR A 111 8.80 2.11 3.91
N ASP A 112 9.92 2.62 3.40
CA ASP A 112 11.19 2.73 4.13
C ASP A 112 11.39 4.20 4.52
N LEU A 113 11.70 4.45 5.79
CA LEU A 113 11.90 5.76 6.37
C LEU A 113 13.33 5.89 6.87
N ARG A 114 13.99 6.99 6.53
CA ARG A 114 15.34 7.31 6.94
C ARG A 114 15.45 8.77 7.33
N GLU A 115 15.86 9.05 8.57
CA GLU A 115 16.15 10.42 8.98
C GLU A 115 17.34 10.99 8.18
N VAL A 116 17.18 12.24 7.74
CA VAL A 116 18.15 12.98 6.94
C VAL A 116 18.14 14.45 7.37
N ASP A 117 19.12 15.23 6.93
CA ASP A 117 19.10 16.68 7.12
C ASP A 117 17.83 17.26 6.48
N GLY A 118 17.02 17.97 7.28
CA GLY A 118 15.78 18.59 6.83
C GLY A 118 14.51 17.76 7.02
N GLY A 119 14.59 16.53 7.54
CA GLY A 119 13.42 15.72 7.90
C GLY A 119 13.64 14.22 7.72
N THR A 120 12.69 13.56 7.07
CA THR A 120 12.74 12.11 6.82
C THR A 120 12.60 11.83 5.33
N GLU A 121 13.55 11.10 4.77
CA GLU A 121 13.40 10.51 3.45
C GLU A 121 12.47 9.30 3.56
N VAL A 122 11.35 9.37 2.84
CA VAL A 122 10.37 8.28 2.76
C VAL A 122 10.43 7.71 1.35
N THR A 123 10.60 6.39 1.25
CA THR A 123 10.56 5.66 -0.02
C THR A 123 9.39 4.69 -0.02
N SER A 124 8.41 4.93 -0.89
CA SER A 124 7.32 4.01 -1.17
C SER A 124 7.71 3.07 -2.31
N VAL A 125 7.46 1.78 -2.12
CA VAL A 125 7.78 0.72 -3.06
C VAL A 125 6.53 -0.10 -3.33
N TYR A 126 6.16 -0.22 -4.61
CA TYR A 126 5.15 -1.15 -5.08
C TYR A 126 5.83 -2.26 -5.90
N ASP A 127 5.77 -3.48 -5.42
CA ASP A 127 6.48 -4.62 -5.99
C ASP A 127 5.52 -5.77 -6.27
N TRP A 128 5.49 -6.26 -7.51
CA TRP A 128 4.69 -7.42 -7.91
C TRP A 128 5.54 -8.54 -8.53
N THR A 129 6.84 -8.57 -8.24
CA THR A 129 7.74 -9.68 -8.62
C THR A 129 7.32 -11.02 -7.99
N GLY A 130 6.58 -10.96 -6.88
CA GLY A 130 6.01 -12.11 -6.19
C GLY A 130 4.76 -12.68 -6.85
N VAL A 131 4.11 -11.96 -7.78
CA VAL A 131 2.93 -12.48 -8.52
C VAL A 131 3.36 -13.64 -9.41
N LYS A 132 2.70 -14.80 -9.26
CA LYS A 132 3.03 -16.04 -9.98
C LYS A 132 2.01 -16.43 -11.06
N ASP A 133 0.78 -15.96 -10.93
CA ASP A 133 -0.27 -16.22 -11.90
C ASP A 133 -0.13 -15.28 -13.12
N PRO A 134 0.08 -15.82 -14.35
CA PRO A 134 0.29 -14.99 -15.54
C PRO A 134 -0.94 -14.21 -15.99
N GLN A 135 -2.16 -14.62 -15.63
CA GLN A 135 -3.37 -13.85 -15.95
C GLN A 135 -3.54 -12.71 -14.96
N PHE A 136 -3.30 -12.96 -13.68
CA PHE A 136 -3.29 -11.89 -12.67
C PHE A 136 -2.18 -10.86 -12.95
N GLU A 137 -1.00 -11.31 -13.38
CA GLU A 137 0.12 -10.43 -13.71
C GLU A 137 -0.23 -9.38 -14.79
N LYS A 138 -1.11 -9.70 -15.75
CA LYS A 138 -1.55 -8.75 -16.78
C LYS A 138 -2.31 -7.55 -16.24
N MET A 139 -2.80 -7.62 -15.00
CA MET A 139 -3.48 -6.51 -14.35
C MET A 139 -2.49 -5.47 -13.79
N PHE A 140 -1.19 -5.75 -13.79
CA PHE A 140 -0.19 -4.89 -13.19
C PHE A 140 0.47 -3.95 -14.20
N PRO A 141 0.86 -2.73 -13.77
CA PRO A 141 0.71 -2.19 -12.41
C PRO A 141 -0.73 -1.74 -12.08
N ARG A 142 -1.19 -1.95 -10.83
CA ARG A 142 -2.47 -1.37 -10.35
C ARG A 142 -2.37 0.07 -9.88
N VAL A 143 -1.16 0.54 -9.61
CA VAL A 143 -0.86 1.92 -9.19
C VAL A 143 0.30 2.42 -10.05
N SER A 144 0.17 3.62 -10.59
CA SER A 144 1.20 4.25 -11.42
C SER A 144 2.31 4.88 -10.58
N GLN A 145 3.44 5.17 -11.23
CA GLN A 145 4.55 5.90 -10.62
C GLN A 145 4.12 7.28 -10.10
N GLU A 146 3.23 7.97 -10.83
CA GLU A 146 2.67 9.27 -10.46
C GLU A 146 1.77 9.16 -9.22
N GLN A 147 0.93 8.11 -9.14
CA GLN A 147 0.06 7.88 -7.99
C GLN A 147 0.85 7.52 -6.72
N LEU A 148 1.99 6.81 -6.85
CA LEU A 148 2.91 6.60 -5.73
C LEU A 148 3.53 7.91 -5.24
N ALA A 149 3.97 8.79 -6.15
CA ALA A 149 4.48 10.11 -5.78
C ALA A 149 3.39 10.97 -5.12
N GLY A 150 2.17 10.98 -5.68
CA GLY A 150 1.02 11.69 -5.12
C GLY A 150 0.64 11.22 -3.71
N THR A 151 0.88 9.95 -3.39
CA THR A 151 0.73 9.43 -2.02
C THR A 151 1.71 10.10 -1.06
N LEU A 152 2.97 10.29 -1.48
CA LEU A 152 3.98 10.99 -0.66
C LEU A 152 3.69 12.50 -0.54
N ASP A 153 3.09 13.11 -1.56
CA ASP A 153 2.64 14.52 -1.50
C ASP A 153 1.51 14.71 -0.46
N ARG A 154 0.55 13.79 -0.43
CA ARG A 154 -0.52 13.77 0.58
C ARG A 154 0.03 13.50 1.98
N LEU A 155 1.00 12.60 2.10
CA LEU A 155 1.68 12.31 3.35
C LEU A 155 2.42 13.54 3.90
N GLU A 156 3.14 14.28 3.06
CA GLU A 156 3.77 15.55 3.44
C GLU A 156 2.73 16.57 3.91
N SER A 157 1.64 16.71 3.16
CA SER A 157 0.54 17.64 3.51
C SER A 157 -0.12 17.29 4.85
N ALA A 158 -0.15 16.02 5.25
CA ALA A 158 -0.75 15.56 6.50
C ALA A 158 0.12 15.83 7.75
N VAL A 159 1.41 16.14 7.57
CA VAL A 159 2.36 16.40 8.66
C VAL A 159 2.92 17.82 8.66
N SER A 160 2.44 18.68 7.75
CA SER A 160 2.86 20.07 7.58
C SER A 160 2.05 21.05 8.44
#